data_AF-A0A087CM98-F1
#
_entry.id   AF-A0A087CM98-F1
#
_cell.length_a   1.000
_cell.length_b   1.000
_cell.length_c   1.000
_cell.angle_alpha   90.00
_cell.angle_beta   90.00
_cell.angle_gamma   90.00
#
_symmetry.space_group_name_H-M   'P 1'
#
loop_
_entity.id
_entity.type
_entity.pdbx_description
1 polymer ?
#
loop_
_entity_poly.entity_id
_entity_poly.type
_entity_poly.pdbx_seq_one_letter_code
_entity_poly.pdbx_strand_id
1 'polypeptide(L)'
;MTGRFAPTPSGRMHIGNVYAMLAAWLSARSRGERMLLRIEDVDKPRVIAGADRLMMDDLRWLGLDWDNAASPMYQSRRTKRYEYALDCLRKADGVVYPCFCSRADIRAASAPNEGDGFMVYPGTCRRLLHDHPETVRARLAHGDQHSIRIAMPEAGEWTAASDAIGGSCDCADRGDASAVHETVHEGIRGGAASFDDRIYGPQDYDLAREVGDSVIRRADGLFGYQLVVVVDDLDMGVDDIVRGRDLLRSTALQMWIRRCLLAGGFQPECSPGMGVGDSSACPISRLDSITIDATRLADAGCAAHVGSASGRVGSRLRSPVNPAYAHLPLIDNAAGRRLAKRERSLDMGALRARGIAPEQIIGYCAWLLRVRPTPEPCTAAELVPDFSWAPLRADHPDRALDPSDPLTPSWLADALSV
;
A
#
# COMPACT_ATOMS: atom_id res chain seq x y z
N MET A 1 1.04 -8.70 14.97
CA MET A 1 1.20 -7.98 13.70
C MET A 1 2.42 -7.05 13.81
N THR A 2 2.85 -6.48 12.69
CA THR A 2 4.06 -5.69 12.48
C THR A 2 3.69 -4.60 11.48
N GLY A 3 3.69 -3.35 11.95
CA GLY A 3 3.55 -2.16 11.13
C GLY A 3 4.89 -1.69 10.55
N ARG A 4 4.82 -0.78 9.57
CA ARG A 4 6.01 -0.07 9.07
C ARG A 4 5.73 1.35 8.63
N PHE A 5 6.74 2.19 8.79
CA PHE A 5 6.86 3.47 8.10
C PHE A 5 7.90 3.35 7.00
N ALA A 6 7.49 3.71 5.78
CA ALA A 6 8.29 3.51 4.57
C ALA A 6 8.50 4.82 3.76
N PRO A 7 9.26 5.79 4.27
CA PRO A 7 9.46 7.07 3.60
C PRO A 7 10.59 7.05 2.55
N THR A 8 10.41 7.80 1.47
CA THR A 8 11.50 8.17 0.55
C THR A 8 12.32 9.33 1.13
N PRO A 9 13.66 9.23 1.24
CA PRO A 9 14.52 10.29 1.77
C PRO A 9 14.78 11.40 0.74
N SER A 10 13.74 12.11 0.31
CA SER A 10 13.84 13.13 -0.75
C SER A 10 13.83 14.57 -0.21
N GLY A 11 14.20 14.76 1.05
CA GLY A 11 14.09 16.01 1.77
C GLY A 11 13.74 15.77 3.23
N ARG A 12 13.66 16.85 4.00
CA ARG A 12 13.24 16.79 5.40
C ARG A 12 11.77 16.40 5.49
N MET A 13 11.38 15.76 6.59
CA MET A 13 9.98 15.40 6.83
C MET A 13 9.09 16.63 6.83
N HIS A 14 7.86 16.48 6.34
CA HIS A 14 6.79 17.48 6.51
C HIS A 14 5.68 16.91 7.41
N ILE A 15 4.71 17.74 7.80
CA ILE A 15 3.57 17.32 8.66
C ILE A 15 2.87 16.07 8.13
N GLY A 16 2.60 15.98 6.83
CA GLY A 16 2.05 14.75 6.23
C GLY A 16 2.87 13.46 6.46
N ASN A 17 4.21 13.55 6.58
CA ASN A 17 5.02 12.40 7.01
C ASN A 17 4.77 12.04 8.47
N VAL A 18 4.67 13.05 9.34
CA VAL A 18 4.39 12.86 10.77
C VAL A 18 3.00 12.25 10.96
N TYR A 19 1.99 12.77 10.25
CA TYR A 19 0.63 12.25 10.22
C TYR A 19 0.60 10.76 9.84
N ALA A 20 1.26 10.38 8.75
CA ALA A 20 1.32 9.00 8.30
C ALA A 20 2.09 8.09 9.28
N MET A 21 3.22 8.56 9.82
CA MET A 21 3.99 7.81 10.81
C MET A 21 3.20 7.62 12.10
N LEU A 22 2.60 8.69 12.65
CA LEU A 22 1.83 8.65 13.89
C LEU A 22 0.68 7.66 13.77
N ALA A 23 -0.06 7.67 12.66
CA ALA A 23 -1.15 6.73 12.43
C ALA A 23 -0.69 5.27 12.37
N ALA A 24 0.41 5.00 11.66
CA ALA A 24 1.02 3.67 11.60
C ALA A 24 1.54 3.21 12.98
N TRP A 25 2.19 4.12 13.69
CA TRP A 25 2.75 3.90 15.01
C TRP A 25 1.66 3.61 16.05
N LEU A 26 0.58 4.40 16.08
CA LEU A 26 -0.55 4.16 16.98
C LEU A 26 -1.25 2.84 16.67
N SER A 27 -1.44 2.50 15.39
CA SER A 27 -2.04 1.22 14.99
C SER A 27 -1.25 0.01 15.50
N ALA A 28 0.08 0.07 15.46
CA ALA A 28 0.93 -0.98 15.98
C ALA A 28 1.00 -0.95 17.52
N ARG A 29 1.34 0.20 18.10
CA ARG A 29 1.62 0.32 19.54
C ARG A 29 0.39 0.13 20.41
N SER A 30 -0.81 0.50 19.97
CA SER A 30 -2.06 0.22 20.73
C SER A 30 -2.35 -1.26 20.92
N ARG A 31 -1.73 -2.11 20.09
CA ARG A 31 -1.83 -3.58 20.18
C ARG A 31 -0.56 -4.23 20.75
N GLY A 32 0.40 -3.43 21.23
CA GLY A 32 1.70 -3.94 21.71
C GLY A 32 2.57 -4.52 20.59
N GLU A 33 2.36 -4.09 19.35
CA GLU A 33 2.98 -4.66 18.16
C GLU A 33 4.20 -3.88 17.68
N ARG A 34 4.95 -4.52 16.78
CA ARG A 34 6.18 -3.93 16.23
C ARG A 34 5.88 -2.85 15.21
N MET A 35 6.73 -1.83 15.19
CA MET A 35 6.78 -0.75 14.23
C MET A 35 8.17 -0.70 13.61
N LEU A 36 8.27 -0.90 12.30
CA LEU A 36 9.55 -0.96 11.58
C LEU A 36 9.76 0.28 10.70
N LEU A 37 11.03 0.62 10.45
CA LEU A 37 11.44 1.66 9.50
C LEU A 37 12.08 1.03 8.26
N ARG A 38 11.60 1.43 7.08
CA ARG A 38 12.20 1.12 5.77
C ARG A 38 12.44 2.40 4.97
N ILE A 39 13.68 2.65 4.59
CA ILE A 39 14.05 3.79 3.75
C ILE A 39 13.85 3.39 2.27
N GLU A 40 12.90 4.06 1.62
CA GLU A 40 12.57 3.83 0.20
C GLU A 40 13.46 4.64 -0.73
N ASP A 41 14.74 4.29 -0.80
CA ASP A 41 15.80 4.96 -1.58
C ASP A 41 16.15 4.27 -2.90
N VAL A 42 15.20 3.50 -3.46
CA VAL A 42 15.40 2.77 -4.73
C VAL A 42 15.56 3.73 -5.93
N ASP A 43 14.84 4.86 -5.96
CA ASP A 43 14.94 5.88 -7.01
C ASP A 43 15.98 6.93 -6.64
N LYS A 44 17.27 6.59 -6.81
CA LYS A 44 18.43 7.42 -6.43
C LYS A 44 18.35 8.90 -6.84
N PRO A 45 17.84 9.27 -8.04
CA PRO A 45 17.70 10.68 -8.41
C PRO A 45 16.81 11.52 -7.48
N ARG A 46 15.90 10.88 -6.73
CA ARG A 46 15.05 11.56 -5.74
C ARG A 46 15.67 11.64 -4.36
N VAL A 47 16.77 10.93 -4.10
CA VAL A 47 17.37 10.82 -2.77
C VAL A 47 18.23 12.05 -2.49
N ILE A 48 18.00 12.69 -1.35
CA ILE A 48 18.82 13.78 -0.84
C ILE A 48 19.75 13.23 0.24
N ALA A 49 21.06 13.46 0.08
CA ALA A 49 22.06 12.98 1.03
C ALA A 49 21.79 13.51 2.45
N GLY A 50 21.78 12.61 3.44
CA GLY A 50 21.54 12.95 4.85
C GLY A 50 20.07 13.15 5.23
N ALA A 51 19.13 13.15 4.27
CA ALA A 51 17.71 13.30 4.57
C ALA A 51 17.15 12.12 5.38
N ASP A 52 17.68 10.92 5.18
CA ASP A 52 17.41 9.71 5.98
C ASP A 52 17.77 9.92 7.46
N ARG A 53 18.95 10.48 7.74
CA ARG A 53 19.43 10.76 9.11
C ARG A 53 18.61 11.85 9.78
N LEU A 54 18.32 12.94 9.06
CA LEU A 54 17.48 14.03 9.55
C LEU A 54 16.07 13.55 9.88
N MET A 55 15.50 12.70 9.04
CA MET A 55 14.21 12.08 9.27
C MET A 55 14.21 11.20 10.53
N MET A 56 15.22 10.35 10.70
CA MET A 56 15.37 9.56 11.92
C MET A 56 15.58 10.41 13.18
N ASP A 57 16.26 11.56 13.07
CA ASP A 57 16.37 12.54 14.16
C ASP A 57 15.02 13.18 14.49
N ASP A 58 14.27 13.62 13.47
CA ASP A 58 12.95 14.21 13.63
C ASP A 58 11.96 13.20 14.27
N LEU A 59 11.99 11.93 13.88
CA LEU A 59 11.18 10.87 14.49
C LEU A 59 11.49 10.68 15.98
N ARG A 60 12.77 10.64 16.36
CA ARG A 60 13.17 10.55 17.78
C ARG A 60 12.73 11.77 18.57
N TRP A 61 12.88 12.96 17.99
CA TRP A 61 12.45 14.22 18.61
C TRP A 61 10.93 14.27 18.82
N LEU A 62 10.15 13.66 17.92
CA LEU A 62 8.68 13.50 18.04
C LEU A 62 8.24 12.40 19.02
N GLY A 63 9.16 11.60 19.57
CA GLY A 63 8.82 10.44 20.40
C GLY A 63 8.25 9.25 19.62
N LEU A 64 8.49 9.17 18.31
CA LEU A 64 8.01 8.10 17.43
C LEU A 64 9.14 7.09 17.17
N ASP A 65 9.20 6.07 18.01
CA ASP A 65 10.22 5.02 17.94
C ASP A 65 9.93 3.93 16.88
N TRP A 66 10.92 3.08 16.63
CA TRP A 66 10.80 1.92 15.75
C TRP A 66 11.78 0.81 16.18
N ASP A 67 11.40 -0.45 15.97
CA ASP A 67 12.05 -1.60 16.61
C ASP A 67 13.33 -2.06 15.90
N ASN A 68 13.48 -1.76 14.60
CA ASN A 68 14.72 -2.03 13.85
C ASN A 68 15.69 -0.83 13.85
N ALA A 69 15.74 -0.05 14.94
CA ALA A 69 16.56 1.15 15.04
C ALA A 69 18.07 0.95 14.79
N ALA A 70 18.62 -0.20 15.16
CA ALA A 70 20.03 -0.53 14.93
C ALA A 70 20.34 -0.81 13.45
N SER A 71 19.36 -1.28 12.69
CA SER A 71 19.53 -1.63 11.27
C SER A 71 18.23 -1.43 10.48
N PRO A 72 17.85 -0.17 10.18
CA PRO A 72 16.73 0.10 9.28
C PRO A 72 16.97 -0.53 7.90
N MET A 73 15.90 -0.96 7.23
CA MET A 73 16.01 -1.51 5.88
C MET A 73 16.23 -0.38 4.87
N TYR A 74 17.14 -0.55 3.91
CA TYR A 74 17.34 0.36 2.78
C TYR A 74 17.12 -0.39 1.47
N GLN A 75 16.21 0.11 0.63
CA GLN A 75 15.87 -0.54 -0.64
C GLN A 75 17.04 -0.52 -1.65
N SER A 76 17.88 0.52 -1.60
CA SER A 76 19.07 0.64 -2.45
C SER A 76 20.07 -0.50 -2.25
N ARG A 77 20.00 -1.23 -1.13
CA ARG A 77 20.88 -2.36 -0.78
C ARG A 77 20.28 -3.72 -1.17
N ARG A 78 19.11 -3.74 -1.80
CA ARG A 78 18.29 -4.95 -1.97
C ARG A 78 18.09 -5.35 -3.43
N THR A 79 18.88 -4.79 -4.35
CA THR A 79 18.80 -5.12 -5.79
C THR A 79 18.84 -6.62 -6.06
N LYS A 80 19.76 -7.38 -5.42
CA LYS A 80 19.83 -8.85 -5.58
C LYS A 80 18.53 -9.55 -5.15
N ARG A 81 17.87 -9.03 -4.12
CA ARG A 81 16.61 -9.56 -3.62
C ARG A 81 15.46 -9.30 -4.59
N TYR A 82 15.44 -8.12 -5.20
CA TYR A 82 14.47 -7.77 -6.24
C TYR A 82 14.67 -8.55 -7.54
N GLU A 83 15.92 -8.87 -7.91
CA GLU A 83 16.19 -9.77 -9.04
C GLU A 83 15.68 -11.19 -8.74
N TYR A 84 15.93 -11.72 -7.55
CA TYR A 84 15.35 -13.01 -7.13
C TYR A 84 13.81 -13.02 -7.19
N ALA A 85 13.16 -11.92 -6.75
CA ALA A 85 11.72 -11.78 -6.84
C ALA A 85 11.23 -11.77 -8.29
N LEU A 86 11.92 -11.04 -9.18
CA LEU A 86 11.61 -11.04 -10.60
C LEU A 86 11.80 -12.43 -11.24
N ASP A 87 12.83 -13.17 -10.85
CA ASP A 87 13.05 -14.54 -11.32
C ASP A 87 11.95 -15.49 -10.84
N CYS A 88 11.42 -15.31 -9.63
CA CYS A 88 10.25 -16.05 -9.17
C CYS A 88 9.01 -15.74 -10.02
N LEU A 89 8.78 -14.47 -10.36
CA LEU A 89 7.66 -14.07 -11.24
C LEU A 89 7.80 -14.65 -12.66
N ARG A 90 9.03 -14.80 -13.17
CA ARG A 90 9.30 -15.39 -14.48
C ARG A 90 9.00 -16.88 -14.58
N LYS A 91 8.92 -17.60 -13.46
CA LYS A 91 8.59 -19.04 -13.45
C LYS A 91 7.13 -19.32 -13.81
N ALA A 92 6.25 -18.34 -13.62
CA ALA A 92 4.84 -18.46 -13.99
C ALA A 92 4.65 -17.90 -15.40
N ASP A 93 4.22 -18.76 -16.31
CA ASP A 93 4.00 -18.39 -17.71
C ASP A 93 2.97 -17.26 -17.82
N GLY A 94 3.29 -16.25 -18.63
CA GLY A 94 2.39 -15.12 -18.91
C GLY A 94 2.28 -14.08 -17.79
N VAL A 95 2.92 -14.27 -16.62
CA VAL A 95 2.83 -13.30 -15.51
C VAL A 95 3.65 -12.04 -15.77
N VAL A 96 4.80 -12.15 -16.44
CA VAL A 96 5.63 -10.99 -16.80
C VAL A 96 6.00 -11.00 -18.27
N TYR A 97 6.11 -9.82 -18.88
CA TYR A 97 6.48 -9.67 -20.29
C TYR A 97 7.26 -8.36 -20.56
N PRO A 98 8.09 -8.32 -21.62
CA PRO A 98 8.79 -7.11 -22.02
C PRO A 98 7.85 -6.12 -22.71
N CYS A 99 7.97 -4.84 -22.36
CA CYS A 99 7.23 -3.75 -22.96
C CYS A 99 8.19 -2.74 -23.59
N PHE A 100 8.03 -2.55 -24.90
CA PHE A 100 8.83 -1.64 -25.73
C PHE A 100 8.16 -0.28 -25.96
N CYS A 101 6.97 -0.05 -25.38
CA CYS A 101 6.25 1.21 -25.55
C CYS A 101 6.95 2.35 -24.80
N SER A 102 7.12 3.48 -25.48
CA SER A 102 7.42 4.76 -24.86
C SER A 102 6.18 5.35 -24.18
N ARG A 103 6.37 6.40 -23.36
CA ARG A 103 5.23 7.15 -22.80
C ARG A 103 4.37 7.81 -23.88
N ALA A 104 4.97 8.21 -24.99
CA ALA A 104 4.24 8.78 -26.13
C ALA A 104 3.36 7.72 -26.79
N ASP A 105 3.89 6.51 -27.00
CA ASP A 105 3.13 5.39 -27.57
C ASP A 105 1.92 5.02 -26.70
N ILE A 106 2.12 4.98 -25.38
CA ILE A 106 1.04 4.68 -24.43
C ILE A 106 -0.05 5.74 -24.51
N ARG A 107 0.31 7.03 -24.47
CA ARG A 107 -0.66 8.13 -24.55
C ARG A 107 -1.40 8.16 -25.88
N ALA A 108 -0.72 7.86 -26.99
CA ALA A 108 -1.33 7.83 -28.32
C ALA A 108 -2.32 6.65 -28.47
N ALA A 109 -2.05 5.52 -27.80
CA ALA A 109 -2.89 4.34 -27.82
C ALA A 109 -4.02 4.35 -26.76
N SER A 110 -4.02 5.33 -25.84
CA SER A 110 -5.06 5.51 -24.85
C SER A 110 -6.06 6.57 -25.33
N ALA A 111 -7.36 6.27 -25.25
CA ALA A 111 -8.41 7.25 -25.48
C ALA A 111 -8.29 8.40 -24.45
N PRO A 112 -8.75 9.63 -24.77
CA PRO A 112 -8.89 10.68 -23.78
C PRO A 112 -9.89 10.22 -22.72
N ASN A 113 -9.39 9.71 -21.59
CA ASN A 113 -10.23 9.40 -20.44
C ASN A 113 -10.62 10.73 -19.78
N GLU A 114 -11.91 11.05 -19.73
CA GLU A 114 -12.42 12.10 -18.84
C GLU A 114 -12.36 11.55 -17.40
N GLY A 115 -11.27 11.86 -16.68
CA GLY A 115 -11.05 11.33 -15.33
C GLY A 115 -9.74 11.78 -14.68
N ASP A 116 -9.46 11.22 -13.49
CA ASP A 116 -8.40 11.53 -12.51
C ASP A 116 -6.92 11.52 -13.01
N GLY A 117 -6.68 11.39 -14.31
CA GLY A 117 -5.37 11.35 -14.93
C GLY A 117 -4.69 9.97 -14.87
N PHE A 118 -5.35 8.93 -14.35
CA PHE A 118 -4.84 7.56 -14.40
C PHE A 118 -5.05 6.92 -15.77
N MET A 119 -3.99 6.31 -16.31
CA MET A 119 -3.99 5.70 -17.64
C MET A 119 -3.66 4.21 -17.53
N VAL A 120 -4.68 3.39 -17.74
CA VAL A 120 -4.55 1.93 -17.87
C VAL A 120 -3.73 1.63 -19.12
N TYR A 121 -2.73 0.77 -18.99
CA TYR A 121 -1.89 0.40 -20.13
C TYR A 121 -2.76 -0.31 -21.19
N PRO A 122 -2.72 0.11 -22.47
CA PRO A 122 -3.61 -0.41 -23.51
C PRO A 122 -3.30 -1.85 -23.94
N GLY A 123 -2.32 -2.52 -23.33
CA GLY A 123 -1.98 -3.92 -23.63
C GLY A 123 -1.19 -4.14 -24.93
N THR A 124 -0.64 -3.08 -25.54
CA THR A 124 0.02 -3.13 -26.86
C THR A 124 1.10 -4.21 -26.97
N CYS A 125 2.05 -4.25 -26.03
CA CYS A 125 3.13 -5.24 -26.04
C CYS A 125 2.68 -6.62 -25.54
N ARG A 126 1.59 -6.71 -24.77
CA ARG A 126 1.00 -8.00 -24.38
C ARG A 126 0.39 -8.68 -25.60
N ARG A 127 -0.38 -7.93 -26.41
CA ARG A 127 -0.88 -8.40 -27.71
C ARG A 127 0.25 -8.71 -28.69
N LEU A 128 1.28 -7.85 -28.77
CA LEU A 128 2.46 -8.14 -29.61
C LEU A 128 3.12 -9.47 -29.24
N LEU A 129 3.26 -9.77 -27.94
CA LEU A 129 3.82 -11.04 -27.49
C LEU A 129 2.93 -12.23 -27.86
N HIS A 130 1.61 -12.08 -27.72
CA HIS A 130 0.64 -13.11 -28.08
C HIS A 130 0.60 -13.37 -29.59
N ASP A 131 0.41 -12.33 -30.40
CA ASP A 131 0.17 -12.43 -31.84
C ASP A 131 1.46 -12.65 -32.64
N HIS A 132 2.59 -12.09 -32.17
CA HIS A 132 3.86 -12.07 -32.89
C HIS A 132 5.07 -12.35 -31.95
N PRO A 133 5.15 -13.53 -31.32
CA PRO A 133 6.21 -13.85 -30.35
C PRO A 133 7.62 -13.85 -30.95
N GLU A 134 7.78 -14.14 -32.23
CA GLU A 134 9.09 -14.06 -32.93
C GLU A 134 9.59 -12.61 -33.02
N THR A 135 8.70 -11.65 -33.24
CA THR A 135 9.05 -10.22 -33.26
C THR A 135 9.58 -9.79 -31.90
N VAL A 136 8.94 -10.23 -30.80
CA VAL A 136 9.43 -9.94 -29.45
C VAL A 136 10.80 -10.56 -29.21
N ARG A 137 11.00 -11.82 -29.60
CA ARG A 137 12.30 -12.50 -29.49
C ARG A 137 13.40 -11.79 -30.28
N ALA A 138 13.13 -11.38 -31.52
CA ALA A 138 14.06 -10.64 -32.34
C ALA A 138 14.48 -9.30 -31.70
N ARG A 139 13.51 -8.55 -31.15
CA ARG A 139 13.77 -7.28 -30.45
C ARG A 139 14.62 -7.47 -29.20
N LEU A 140 14.34 -8.51 -28.41
CA LEU A 140 15.16 -8.86 -27.25
C LEU A 140 16.59 -9.25 -27.67
N ALA A 141 16.74 -10.07 -28.70
CA ALA A 141 18.05 -10.50 -29.20
C ALA A 141 18.87 -9.33 -29.77
N HIS A 142 18.21 -8.33 -30.36
CA HIS A 142 18.84 -7.09 -30.82
C HIS A 142 19.24 -6.15 -29.68
N GLY A 143 18.70 -6.36 -28.48
CA GLY A 143 18.97 -5.48 -27.33
C GLY A 143 18.10 -4.22 -27.31
N ASP A 144 16.93 -4.24 -27.93
CA ASP A 144 15.98 -3.12 -27.88
C ASP A 144 15.66 -2.74 -26.42
N GLN A 145 15.67 -1.45 -26.12
CA GLN A 145 15.31 -0.94 -24.80
C GLN A 145 13.85 -1.30 -24.47
N HIS A 146 13.65 -1.90 -23.29
CA HIS A 146 12.34 -2.33 -22.84
C HIS A 146 12.22 -2.29 -21.32
N SER A 147 10.99 -2.09 -20.85
CA SER A 147 10.61 -2.31 -19.44
C SER A 147 10.05 -3.73 -19.26
N ILE A 148 9.90 -4.18 -18.02
CA ILE A 148 9.18 -5.42 -17.69
C ILE A 148 7.87 -5.04 -17.01
N ARG A 149 6.77 -5.56 -17.54
CA ARG A 149 5.43 -5.43 -16.96
C ARG A 149 5.00 -6.73 -16.31
N ILE A 150 4.21 -6.62 -15.26
CA ILE A 150 3.38 -7.71 -14.75
C ILE A 150 2.02 -7.65 -15.45
N ALA A 151 1.57 -8.78 -15.97
CA ALA A 151 0.26 -8.95 -16.59
C ALA A 151 -0.81 -9.07 -15.51
N MET A 152 -1.92 -8.35 -15.66
CA MET A 152 -3.12 -8.57 -14.87
C MET A 152 -3.84 -9.84 -15.37
N PRO A 153 -4.54 -10.58 -14.49
CA PRO A 153 -5.36 -11.70 -14.95
C PRO A 153 -6.39 -11.18 -15.96
N GLU A 154 -6.77 -12.01 -16.92
CA GLU A 154 -7.89 -11.66 -17.80
C GLU A 154 -9.15 -11.51 -16.94
N ALA A 155 -10.02 -10.58 -17.32
CA ALA A 155 -11.32 -10.46 -16.68
C ALA A 155 -12.07 -11.78 -16.89
N GLY A 156 -12.29 -12.55 -15.82
CA GLY A 156 -13.29 -13.62 -15.87
C GLY A 156 -14.67 -13.00 -16.11
N GLU A 157 -15.68 -13.83 -16.38
CA GLU A 157 -17.07 -13.39 -16.29
C GLU A 157 -17.36 -12.95 -14.85
N TRP A 158 -17.12 -11.67 -14.58
CA TRP A 158 -17.61 -11.03 -13.39
C TRP A 158 -19.08 -10.77 -13.61
N THR A 159 -19.94 -11.66 -13.10
CA THR A 159 -21.24 -11.16 -12.66
C THR A 159 -20.95 -10.31 -11.45
N ALA A 160 -21.09 -8.99 -11.59
CA ALA A 160 -21.55 -8.19 -10.46
C ALA A 160 -22.61 -9.05 -9.77
N ALA A 161 -22.47 -9.32 -8.48
CA ALA A 161 -23.67 -9.62 -7.73
C ALA A 161 -24.54 -8.36 -7.85
N SER A 162 -25.35 -8.34 -8.91
CA SER A 162 -26.45 -7.44 -9.24
C SER A 162 -26.18 -5.95 -9.07
N ASP A 163 -26.08 -5.25 -10.20
CA ASP A 163 -26.68 -3.93 -10.30
C ASP A 163 -28.13 -3.96 -9.75
N ALA A 164 -28.49 -2.89 -9.05
CA ALA A 164 -29.82 -2.49 -8.56
C ALA A 164 -30.35 -3.09 -7.25
N ILE A 165 -30.16 -2.34 -6.15
CA ILE A 165 -31.31 -1.89 -5.33
C ILE A 165 -31.22 -0.37 -5.18
N GLY A 166 -31.29 0.32 -6.31
CA GLY A 166 -31.97 1.61 -6.39
C GLY A 166 -33.45 1.31 -6.57
N GLY A 167 -34.17 1.06 -5.48
CA GLY A 167 -35.61 0.85 -5.46
C GLY A 167 -36.18 1.56 -4.24
N SER A 168 -36.92 2.65 -4.46
CA SER A 168 -37.57 3.42 -3.41
C SER A 168 -38.42 2.49 -2.53
N CYS A 169 -38.09 2.38 -1.25
CA CYS A 169 -38.98 1.74 -0.28
C CYS A 169 -39.86 2.81 0.37
N ASP A 170 -41.04 2.98 -0.22
CA ASP A 170 -42.19 3.59 0.44
C ASP A 170 -43.04 2.41 0.94
N CYS A 171 -42.89 2.03 2.21
CA CYS A 171 -43.92 1.43 3.07
C CYS A 171 -43.35 0.98 4.41
N ALA A 172 -44.18 1.17 5.42
CA ALA A 172 -43.88 1.07 6.83
C ALA A 172 -43.92 -0.37 7.37
N ASP A 173 -43.32 -0.48 8.55
CA ASP A 173 -43.75 -1.32 9.68
C ASP A 173 -43.23 -2.77 9.77
N ARG A 174 -42.60 -3.03 10.93
CA ARG A 174 -42.39 -4.31 11.64
C ARG A 174 -41.13 -5.15 11.33
N GLY A 175 -40.11 -4.89 12.16
CA GLY A 175 -39.66 -5.84 13.19
C GLY A 175 -38.96 -7.13 12.76
N ASP A 176 -37.63 -7.07 12.65
CA ASP A 176 -36.63 -8.02 13.19
C ASP A 176 -35.29 -7.78 12.45
N ALA A 177 -34.41 -6.98 13.05
CA ALA A 177 -33.12 -6.63 12.48
C ALA A 177 -32.04 -7.62 12.92
N SER A 178 -32.09 -8.85 12.41
CA SER A 178 -30.90 -9.69 12.32
C SER A 178 -30.21 -9.41 10.99
N ALA A 179 -29.26 -8.46 11.02
CA ALA A 179 -28.47 -8.09 9.86
C ALA A 179 -27.71 -9.31 9.34
N VAL A 180 -28.07 -9.74 8.13
CA VAL A 180 -27.33 -10.74 7.36
C VAL A 180 -25.97 -10.11 7.06
N HIS A 181 -24.94 -10.49 7.81
CA HIS A 181 -23.56 -10.08 7.53
C HIS A 181 -23.14 -10.72 6.21
N GLU A 182 -23.27 -9.96 5.12
CA GLU A 182 -22.77 -10.35 3.81
C GLU A 182 -21.24 -10.45 3.88
N THR A 183 -20.72 -11.66 3.76
CA THR A 183 -19.29 -11.96 3.93
C THR A 183 -18.46 -11.29 2.84
N VAL A 184 -17.76 -10.20 3.17
CA VAL A 184 -16.73 -9.61 2.31
C VAL A 184 -15.67 -10.66 1.99
N HIS A 185 -15.53 -11.02 0.72
CA HIS A 185 -14.53 -11.99 0.28
C HIS A 185 -13.16 -11.31 0.11
N GLU A 186 -12.34 -11.24 1.17
CA GLU A 186 -10.96 -10.73 1.03
C GLU A 186 -10.10 -11.61 0.09
N GLY A 187 -9.29 -10.99 -0.75
CA GLY A 187 -8.32 -11.65 -1.63
C GLY A 187 -8.53 -11.36 -3.12
N ILE A 188 -8.10 -12.30 -3.97
CA ILE A 188 -8.21 -12.20 -5.43
C ILE A 188 -9.04 -13.37 -5.96
N ARG A 189 -10.12 -13.07 -6.69
CA ARG A 189 -11.04 -14.04 -7.31
C ARG A 189 -11.61 -13.48 -8.60
N GLY A 190 -11.70 -14.29 -9.66
CA GLY A 190 -12.36 -13.90 -10.90
C GLY A 190 -11.76 -12.67 -11.59
N GLY A 191 -10.48 -12.37 -11.34
CA GLY A 191 -9.81 -11.16 -11.84
C GLY A 191 -10.07 -9.89 -11.03
N ALA A 192 -10.84 -9.95 -9.93
CA ALA A 192 -11.04 -8.86 -9.00
C ALA A 192 -10.17 -9.02 -7.74
N ALA A 193 -9.73 -7.89 -7.18
CA ALA A 193 -9.07 -7.83 -5.88
C ALA A 193 -9.97 -7.08 -4.88
N SER A 194 -10.22 -7.74 -3.74
CA SER A 194 -11.16 -7.30 -2.71
C SER A 194 -10.49 -7.24 -1.35
N PHE A 195 -10.64 -6.15 -0.60
CA PHE A 195 -10.11 -6.01 0.76
C PHE A 195 -10.96 -5.06 1.60
N ASP A 196 -11.05 -5.29 2.92
CA ASP A 196 -11.70 -4.35 3.84
C ASP A 196 -10.65 -3.38 4.41
N ASP A 197 -10.70 -2.13 3.97
CA ASP A 197 -9.89 -1.06 4.53
C ASP A 197 -10.47 -0.59 5.87
N ARG A 198 -9.62 -0.39 6.87
CA ARG A 198 -10.08 0.04 8.19
C ARG A 198 -10.78 1.40 8.19
N ILE A 199 -10.47 2.28 7.25
CA ILE A 199 -11.03 3.64 7.15
C ILE A 199 -12.05 3.73 6.02
N TYR A 200 -11.73 3.22 4.84
CA TYR A 200 -12.60 3.32 3.65
C TYR A 200 -13.58 2.15 3.48
N GLY A 201 -13.51 1.14 4.35
CA GLY A 201 -14.38 -0.03 4.29
C GLY A 201 -14.07 -0.98 3.14
N PRO A 202 -15.04 -1.80 2.71
CA PRO A 202 -14.87 -2.73 1.60
C PRO A 202 -14.42 -2.01 0.32
N GLN A 203 -13.38 -2.52 -0.31
CA GLN A 203 -12.83 -2.04 -1.57
C GLN A 203 -12.74 -3.19 -2.56
N ASP A 204 -13.15 -2.93 -3.79
CA ASP A 204 -13.14 -3.88 -4.90
C ASP A 204 -12.55 -3.21 -6.13
N TYR A 205 -11.64 -3.92 -6.81
CA TYR A 205 -11.01 -3.44 -8.04
C TYR A 205 -10.96 -4.55 -9.09
N ASP A 206 -11.45 -4.28 -10.29
CA ASP A 206 -11.17 -5.11 -11.46
C ASP A 206 -9.70 -4.93 -11.87
N LEU A 207 -8.90 -5.99 -11.75
CA LEU A 207 -7.46 -5.91 -12.02
C LEU A 207 -7.18 -5.60 -13.49
N ALA A 208 -7.99 -6.09 -14.43
CA ALA A 208 -7.75 -5.85 -15.86
C ALA A 208 -8.19 -4.43 -16.27
N ARG A 209 -9.38 -4.01 -15.84
CA ARG A 209 -10.03 -2.77 -16.30
C ARG A 209 -9.61 -1.55 -15.51
N GLU A 210 -9.38 -1.69 -14.22
CA GLU A 210 -9.11 -0.56 -13.32
C GLU A 210 -7.65 -0.44 -12.92
N VAL A 211 -6.88 -1.53 -12.95
CA VAL A 211 -5.46 -1.52 -12.56
C VAL A 211 -4.56 -1.59 -13.79
N GLY A 212 -4.72 -2.62 -14.60
CA GLY A 212 -3.97 -2.85 -15.83
C GLY A 212 -2.51 -3.27 -15.64
N ASP A 213 -1.93 -3.77 -16.73
CA ASP A 213 -0.56 -4.29 -16.72
C ASP A 213 0.44 -3.20 -16.34
N SER A 214 1.20 -3.45 -15.29
CA SER A 214 1.99 -2.43 -14.61
C SER A 214 3.49 -2.68 -14.70
N VAL A 215 4.28 -1.61 -14.87
CA VAL A 215 5.74 -1.72 -14.93
C VAL A 215 6.29 -2.11 -13.56
N ILE A 216 7.01 -3.24 -13.49
CA ILE A 216 7.70 -3.72 -12.30
C ILE A 216 9.23 -3.55 -12.40
N ARG A 217 9.76 -3.39 -13.63
CA ARG A 217 11.15 -3.00 -13.88
C ARG A 217 11.19 -1.99 -15.03
N ARG A 218 11.77 -0.83 -14.79
CA ARG A 218 11.96 0.21 -15.79
C ARG A 218 13.05 -0.19 -16.79
N ALA A 219 13.05 0.48 -17.93
CA ALA A 219 14.01 0.24 -19.00
C ALA A 219 15.43 0.71 -18.70
N ASP A 220 15.62 1.51 -17.66
CA ASP A 220 16.93 1.88 -17.09
C ASP A 220 17.40 0.89 -16.00
N GLY A 221 16.66 -0.21 -15.81
CA GLY A 221 16.99 -1.26 -14.85
C GLY A 221 16.47 -1.03 -13.44
N LEU A 222 15.92 0.14 -13.10
CA LEU A 222 15.36 0.40 -11.77
C LEU A 222 14.06 -0.38 -11.55
N PHE A 223 13.94 -1.01 -10.39
CA PHE A 223 12.71 -1.69 -10.00
C PHE A 223 11.61 -0.69 -9.63
N GLY A 224 10.38 -1.02 -10.04
CA GLY A 224 9.20 -0.22 -9.75
C GLY A 224 8.77 -0.36 -8.29
N TYR A 225 8.27 0.74 -7.73
CA TYR A 225 7.72 0.83 -6.36
C TYR A 225 6.79 -0.36 -6.02
N GLN A 226 5.92 -0.73 -6.95
CA GLN A 226 4.90 -1.75 -6.75
C GLN A 226 5.50 -3.14 -6.45
N LEU A 227 6.66 -3.48 -7.03
CA LEU A 227 7.33 -4.75 -6.76
C LEU A 227 8.12 -4.68 -5.45
N VAL A 228 8.98 -3.67 -5.29
CA VAL A 228 9.92 -3.61 -4.17
C VAL A 228 9.22 -3.53 -2.82
N VAL A 229 8.08 -2.82 -2.75
CA VAL A 229 7.28 -2.73 -1.51
C VAL A 229 6.72 -4.08 -1.11
N VAL A 230 6.22 -4.87 -2.06
CA VAL A 230 5.65 -6.20 -1.75
C VAL A 230 6.74 -7.15 -1.27
N VAL A 231 7.89 -7.16 -1.95
CA VAL A 231 9.05 -7.96 -1.56
C VAL A 231 9.50 -7.61 -0.14
N ASP A 232 9.61 -6.31 0.16
CA ASP A 232 10.10 -5.86 1.46
C ASP A 232 9.06 -6.03 2.57
N ASP A 233 7.76 -5.84 2.30
CA ASP A 233 6.71 -6.11 3.27
C ASP A 233 6.68 -7.62 3.63
N LEU A 234 6.86 -8.51 2.65
CA LEU A 234 7.02 -9.95 2.90
C LEU A 234 8.26 -10.25 3.74
N ASP A 235 9.41 -9.70 3.36
CA ASP A 235 10.70 -9.94 4.02
C ASP A 235 10.82 -9.33 5.41
N MET A 236 10.05 -8.28 5.71
CA MET A 236 9.99 -7.65 7.04
C MET A 236 8.92 -8.28 7.93
N GLY A 237 8.09 -9.19 7.39
CA GLY A 237 6.95 -9.75 8.09
C GLY A 237 5.86 -8.72 8.40
N VAL A 238 5.69 -7.72 7.52
CA VAL A 238 4.67 -6.67 7.63
C VAL A 238 3.30 -7.24 7.31
N ASP A 239 2.37 -7.05 8.24
CA ASP A 239 0.96 -7.43 8.14
C ASP A 239 0.00 -6.33 8.60
N ASP A 240 0.50 -5.14 8.95
CA ASP A 240 -0.29 -3.92 9.18
C ASP A 240 0.20 -2.74 8.33
N ILE A 241 -0.53 -2.41 7.27
CA ILE A 241 -0.14 -1.39 6.29
C ILE A 241 -1.00 -0.14 6.46
N VAL A 242 -0.37 0.93 6.94
CA VAL A 242 -0.98 2.27 7.02
C VAL A 242 -0.26 3.19 6.01
N ARG A 243 -1.03 3.91 5.18
CA ARG A 243 -0.53 4.82 4.13
C ARG A 243 -1.64 5.74 3.59
N GLY A 244 -1.34 6.70 2.72
CA GLY A 244 -2.36 7.60 2.15
C GLY A 244 -3.32 6.93 1.16
N ARG A 245 -4.55 7.43 1.06
CA ARG A 245 -5.63 6.92 0.18
C ARG A 245 -5.33 6.95 -1.31
N ASP A 246 -4.34 7.75 -1.73
CA ASP A 246 -3.84 7.74 -3.10
C ASP A 246 -3.23 6.39 -3.52
N LEU A 247 -2.98 5.50 -2.54
CA LEU A 247 -2.45 4.15 -2.76
C LEU A 247 -3.52 3.05 -2.67
N LEU A 248 -4.81 3.37 -2.56
CA LEU A 248 -5.90 2.38 -2.53
C LEU A 248 -5.85 1.45 -3.76
N ARG A 249 -5.84 2.01 -4.98
CA ARG A 249 -5.67 1.25 -6.24
C ARG A 249 -4.36 0.46 -6.27
N SER A 250 -3.28 1.00 -5.69
CA SER A 250 -2.00 0.29 -5.60
C SER A 250 -2.09 -0.95 -4.71
N THR A 251 -3.02 -1.00 -3.75
CA THR A 251 -3.26 -2.17 -2.91
C THR A 251 -3.69 -3.38 -3.74
N ALA A 252 -4.64 -3.22 -4.66
CA ALA A 252 -5.07 -4.28 -5.56
C ALA A 252 -3.92 -4.85 -6.39
N LEU A 253 -3.09 -3.97 -6.98
CA LEU A 253 -1.90 -4.36 -7.71
C LEU A 253 -0.89 -5.12 -6.84
N GLN A 254 -0.66 -4.64 -5.62
CA GLN A 254 0.30 -5.23 -4.70
C GLN A 254 -0.18 -6.58 -4.15
N MET A 255 -1.49 -6.76 -3.96
CA MET A 255 -2.08 -8.07 -3.67
C MET A 255 -1.82 -9.05 -4.82
N TRP A 256 -1.96 -8.61 -6.06
CA TRP A 256 -1.69 -9.44 -7.24
C TRP A 256 -0.22 -9.83 -7.34
N ILE A 257 0.69 -8.85 -7.22
CA ILE A 257 2.14 -9.12 -7.19
C ILE A 257 2.48 -10.11 -6.07
N ARG A 258 1.91 -9.95 -4.87
CA ARG A 258 2.14 -10.84 -3.72
C ARG A 258 1.71 -12.28 -4.04
N ARG A 259 0.51 -12.44 -4.62
CA ARG A 259 -0.02 -13.74 -5.04
C ARG A 259 0.90 -14.40 -6.08
N CYS A 260 1.31 -13.66 -7.11
CA CYS A 260 2.21 -14.17 -8.15
C CYS A 260 3.59 -14.53 -7.62
N LEU A 261 4.16 -13.74 -6.70
CA LEU A 261 5.45 -14.03 -6.08
C LEU A 261 5.43 -15.34 -5.30
N LEU A 262 4.42 -15.51 -4.43
CA LEU A 262 4.28 -16.71 -3.60
C LEU A 262 4.01 -17.94 -4.47
N ALA A 263 3.15 -17.81 -5.49
CA ALA A 263 2.94 -18.86 -6.49
C ALA A 263 4.22 -19.22 -7.26
N GLY A 264 5.08 -18.24 -7.55
CA GLY A 264 6.41 -18.43 -8.15
C GLY A 264 7.48 -18.98 -7.20
N GLY A 265 7.12 -19.33 -5.97
CA GLY A 265 8.02 -19.91 -4.97
C GLY A 265 8.97 -18.90 -4.32
N PHE A 266 8.59 -17.62 -4.26
CA PHE A 266 9.33 -16.61 -3.50
C PHE A 266 9.32 -16.95 -2.00
N GLN A 267 10.49 -17.05 -1.37
CA GLN A 267 10.65 -17.40 0.05
C GLN A 267 11.07 -16.18 0.89
N PRO A 268 10.21 -15.62 1.77
CA PRO A 268 10.52 -14.41 2.54
C PRO A 268 11.69 -14.56 3.54
N GLU A 269 12.44 -13.47 3.77
CA GLU A 269 13.55 -13.43 4.74
C GLU A 269 13.08 -13.50 6.20
N CYS A 270 11.88 -13.00 6.53
CA CYS A 270 11.31 -13.03 7.87
C CYS A 270 10.84 -14.45 8.26
N SER A 271 11.80 -15.38 8.37
CA SER A 271 11.70 -16.58 9.20
C SER A 271 12.63 -16.51 10.43
N PRO A 272 12.50 -15.53 11.36
CA PRO A 272 13.04 -15.70 12.71
C PRO A 272 11.90 -15.70 13.73
N GLY A 273 11.48 -16.92 14.06
CA GLY A 273 10.44 -17.27 15.02
C GLY A 273 10.30 -18.80 15.25
N MET A 274 11.01 -19.63 14.50
CA MET A 274 11.27 -21.03 14.86
C MET A 274 12.75 -21.15 15.22
N GLY A 275 13.01 -21.47 16.48
CA GLY A 275 14.33 -21.94 16.90
C GLY A 275 14.76 -23.14 16.04
N VAL A 276 16.05 -23.43 16.06
CA VAL A 276 16.63 -24.64 15.46
C VAL A 276 15.93 -25.85 16.08
N GLY A 277 14.91 -26.38 15.41
CA GLY A 277 14.07 -27.46 15.91
C GLY A 277 12.74 -27.53 15.19
N ASP A 278 12.65 -28.46 14.24
CA ASP A 278 11.44 -28.96 13.58
C ASP A 278 10.80 -28.08 12.48
N SER A 279 11.06 -28.47 11.24
CA SER A 279 10.56 -27.89 9.99
C SER A 279 9.07 -28.14 9.70
N SER A 280 8.32 -28.73 10.64
CA SER A 280 6.92 -29.12 10.45
C SER A 280 5.86 -28.08 10.88
N ALA A 281 6.29 -26.95 11.46
CA ALA A 281 5.39 -25.92 12.03
C ALA A 281 5.35 -24.59 11.24
N CYS A 282 5.89 -24.52 10.02
CA CYS A 282 5.77 -23.31 9.20
C CYS A 282 4.36 -23.21 8.58
N PRO A 283 3.57 -22.14 8.80
CA PRO A 283 2.28 -21.98 8.12
C PRO A 283 2.41 -21.80 6.60
N ILE A 284 3.63 -21.52 6.10
CA ILE A 284 3.95 -21.36 4.67
C ILE A 284 4.44 -22.67 4.02
N SER A 285 4.90 -23.66 4.79
CA SER A 285 5.48 -24.91 4.26
C SER A 285 4.46 -25.99 3.86
N ARG A 286 3.17 -25.63 3.69
CA ARG A 286 2.12 -26.55 3.22
C ARG A 286 1.59 -26.23 1.81
N LEU A 287 2.22 -25.31 1.09
CA LEU A 287 1.86 -24.96 -0.29
C LEU A 287 2.73 -25.70 -1.32
N ASP A 288 3.05 -26.97 -1.06
CA ASP A 288 3.82 -27.77 -2.01
C ASP A 288 2.92 -28.27 -3.16
N SER A 289 3.38 -28.01 -4.38
CA SER A 289 2.86 -28.45 -5.68
C SER A 289 1.55 -27.82 -6.17
N ILE A 290 1.63 -26.60 -6.71
CA ILE A 290 0.67 -26.14 -7.72
C ILE A 290 1.46 -25.68 -8.94
N THR A 291 1.33 -26.42 -10.04
CA THR A 291 1.76 -25.97 -11.38
C THR A 291 0.68 -25.02 -11.89
N ILE A 292 1.02 -23.76 -12.13
CA ILE A 292 0.02 -22.70 -12.39
C ILE A 292 0.20 -22.08 -13.77
N ASP A 293 -0.85 -22.21 -14.59
CA ASP A 293 -1.11 -21.47 -15.82
C ASP A 293 -1.82 -20.15 -15.45
N ALA A 294 -1.38 -19.01 -16.00
CA ALA A 294 -1.94 -17.69 -15.69
C ALA A 294 -3.44 -17.56 -16.02
N THR A 295 -3.96 -18.38 -16.93
CA THR A 295 -5.41 -18.46 -17.22
C THR A 295 -6.23 -19.06 -16.06
N ARG A 296 -5.59 -19.79 -15.13
CA ARG A 296 -6.23 -20.41 -13.94
C ARG A 296 -5.95 -19.68 -12.63
N LEU A 297 -5.16 -18.59 -12.64
CA LEU A 297 -4.86 -17.80 -11.44
C LEU A 297 -6.10 -17.11 -10.85
N ALA A 298 -7.11 -16.81 -11.67
CA ALA A 298 -8.35 -16.17 -11.24
C ALA A 298 -9.27 -17.11 -10.44
N ASP A 299 -9.20 -18.41 -10.72
CA ASP A 299 -10.13 -19.44 -10.19
C ASP A 299 -9.53 -20.33 -9.10
N ALA A 300 -8.22 -20.25 -8.86
CA ALA A 300 -7.57 -20.94 -7.75
C ALA A 300 -8.04 -20.32 -6.42
N GLY A 301 -9.19 -20.76 -5.93
CA GLY A 301 -9.66 -20.50 -4.59
C GLY A 301 -8.62 -21.03 -3.60
N CYS A 302 -8.15 -20.16 -2.71
CA CYS A 302 -7.38 -20.57 -1.55
C CYS A 302 -8.35 -21.27 -0.58
N ALA A 303 -8.74 -22.50 -0.90
CA ALA A 303 -9.45 -23.40 -0.01
C ALA A 303 -8.39 -24.33 0.58
N ALA A 304 -7.73 -23.89 1.65
CA ALA A 304 -7.14 -24.84 2.58
C ALA A 304 -8.30 -25.69 3.11
N HIS A 305 -8.42 -26.94 2.66
CA HIS A 305 -9.28 -27.92 3.33
C HIS A 305 -8.71 -28.19 4.72
N VAL A 306 -9.18 -27.41 5.69
CA VAL A 306 -9.09 -27.78 7.11
C VAL A 306 -10.27 -28.71 7.35
N GLY A 307 -9.98 -29.93 7.81
CA GLY A 307 -10.97 -30.96 8.09
C GLY A 307 -12.14 -30.44 8.91
N SER A 308 -13.32 -30.98 8.60
CA SER A 308 -14.61 -30.60 9.17
C SER A 308 -14.59 -30.57 10.70
N ALA A 309 -14.64 -29.37 11.26
CA ALA A 309 -15.13 -29.14 12.61
C ALA A 309 -16.07 -27.95 12.57
N SER A 310 -17.34 -28.20 12.90
CA SER A 310 -18.37 -27.19 13.15
C SER A 310 -17.80 -26.10 14.06
N GLY A 311 -17.56 -24.91 13.51
CA GLY A 311 -16.96 -23.78 14.21
C GLY A 311 -17.17 -22.52 13.38
N ARG A 312 -17.63 -21.45 14.03
CA ARG A 312 -17.91 -20.13 13.43
C ARG A 312 -16.83 -19.73 12.42
N VAL A 313 -17.25 -19.22 11.25
CA VAL A 313 -16.38 -18.69 10.19
C VAL A 313 -15.50 -17.59 10.78
N GLY A 314 -14.27 -17.96 11.15
CA GLY A 314 -13.30 -17.04 11.75
C GLY A 314 -12.73 -16.09 10.72
N SER A 315 -12.61 -14.81 11.09
CA SER A 315 -11.79 -13.83 10.37
C SER A 315 -10.45 -14.45 9.98
N ARG A 316 -10.02 -14.34 8.72
CA ARG A 316 -8.71 -14.86 8.29
C ARG A 316 -7.62 -14.30 9.22
N LEU A 317 -6.76 -15.18 9.75
CA LEU A 317 -5.61 -14.76 10.53
C LEU A 317 -4.74 -13.81 9.68
N ARG A 318 -4.51 -12.61 10.21
CA ARG A 318 -3.67 -11.61 9.54
C ARG A 318 -2.24 -12.12 9.46
N SER A 319 -1.60 -11.87 8.33
CA SER A 319 -0.24 -12.35 8.08
C SER A 319 0.42 -11.50 6.99
N PRO A 320 1.74 -11.64 6.77
CA PRO A 320 2.39 -11.05 5.60
C PRO A 320 1.87 -11.61 4.28
N VAL A 321 0.98 -12.60 4.26
CA VAL A 321 0.29 -13.04 3.04
C VAL A 321 -1.10 -12.39 2.90
N ASN A 322 -1.73 -12.03 4.03
CA ASN A 322 -3.00 -11.30 4.10
C ASN A 322 -2.89 -10.14 5.11
N PRO A 323 -2.21 -9.03 4.75
CA PRO A 323 -2.02 -7.89 5.64
C PRO A 323 -3.34 -7.13 5.82
N ALA A 324 -3.45 -6.40 6.92
CA ALA A 324 -4.47 -5.39 7.08
C ALA A 324 -4.08 -4.08 6.40
N TYR A 325 -5.08 -3.33 5.94
CA TYR A 325 -4.88 -2.01 5.34
C TYR A 325 -5.65 -0.93 6.11
N ALA A 326 -5.04 0.23 6.26
CA ALA A 326 -5.72 1.46 6.62
C ALA A 326 -5.19 2.57 5.71
N HIS A 327 -6.07 3.15 4.92
CA HIS A 327 -5.72 4.25 4.04
C HIS A 327 -6.14 5.58 4.67
N LEU A 328 -5.20 6.52 4.81
CA LEU A 328 -5.42 7.81 5.44
C LEU A 328 -5.93 8.83 4.41
N PRO A 329 -6.87 9.71 4.80
CA PRO A 329 -7.21 10.89 4.02
C PRO A 329 -5.98 11.71 3.65
N LEU A 330 -6.06 12.40 2.51
CA LEU A 330 -5.00 13.30 2.08
C LEU A 330 -5.08 14.62 2.86
N ILE A 331 -3.91 15.21 3.03
CA ILE A 331 -3.76 16.56 3.55
C ILE A 331 -3.37 17.45 2.37
N ASP A 332 -4.23 18.40 2.06
CA ASP A 332 -4.05 19.43 1.04
C ASP A 332 -3.62 20.75 1.69
N ASN A 333 -3.06 21.66 0.90
CA ASN A 333 -2.88 23.05 1.33
C ASN A 333 -4.21 23.82 1.25
N ALA A 334 -4.24 25.06 1.76
CA ALA A 334 -5.39 25.95 1.71
C ALA A 334 -5.97 26.19 0.29
N ALA A 335 -5.18 25.93 -0.76
CA ALA A 335 -5.61 26.04 -2.16
C ALA A 335 -6.17 24.72 -2.74
N GLY A 336 -6.43 23.71 -1.90
CA GLY A 336 -6.94 22.39 -2.33
C GLY A 336 -5.94 21.59 -3.17
N ARG A 337 -4.65 21.94 -3.11
CA ARG A 337 -3.57 21.19 -3.76
C ARG A 337 -2.87 20.34 -2.73
N ARG A 338 -2.60 19.08 -3.05
CA ARG A 338 -1.82 18.18 -2.21
C ARG A 338 -0.57 18.85 -1.68
N LEU A 339 -0.38 18.78 -0.36
CA LEU A 339 0.79 19.35 0.31
C LEU A 339 2.05 18.83 -0.38
N ALA A 340 2.71 19.70 -1.14
CA ALA A 340 3.86 19.32 -1.95
C ALA A 340 5.13 19.64 -1.17
N LYS A 341 6.17 18.81 -1.31
CA LYS A 341 7.52 18.98 -0.70
C LYS A 341 8.21 20.34 -0.97
N ARG A 342 7.59 21.22 -1.76
CA ARG A 342 8.05 22.57 -2.12
C ARG A 342 7.57 23.65 -1.13
N GLU A 343 6.57 23.36 -0.30
CA GLU A 343 6.17 24.23 0.81
C GLU A 343 7.13 24.05 1.99
N ARG A 344 8.34 24.63 1.86
CA ARG A 344 9.41 24.56 2.86
C ARG A 344 8.99 25.06 4.24
N SER A 345 7.94 25.88 4.33
CA SER A 345 7.47 26.45 5.59
C SER A 345 6.94 25.40 6.58
N LEU A 346 6.53 24.22 6.09
CA LEU A 346 5.96 23.11 6.87
C LEU A 346 6.88 21.90 7.02
N ASP A 347 8.15 22.03 6.67
CA ASP A 347 9.13 20.99 6.97
C ASP A 347 9.55 21.04 8.47
N MET A 348 9.94 19.90 9.01
CA MET A 348 10.29 19.76 10.42
C MET A 348 11.46 20.65 10.84
N GLY A 349 12.32 21.06 9.91
CA GLY A 349 13.43 21.96 10.21
C GLY A 349 12.96 23.38 10.43
N ALA A 350 12.08 23.86 9.56
CA ALA A 350 11.45 25.16 9.69
C ALA A 350 10.58 25.23 10.96
N LEU A 351 9.84 24.16 11.28
CA LEU A 351 9.01 24.10 12.49
C LEU A 351 9.86 24.08 13.77
N ARG A 352 10.90 23.24 13.84
CA ARG A 352 11.81 23.17 14.99
C ARG A 352 12.58 24.48 15.19
N ALA A 353 13.01 25.14 14.11
CA ALA A 353 13.70 26.43 14.18
C ALA A 353 12.82 27.57 14.72
N ARG A 354 11.49 27.47 14.53
CA ARG A 354 10.50 28.39 15.12
C ARG A 354 10.18 28.08 16.59
N GLY A 355 10.80 27.06 17.18
CA GLY A 355 10.57 26.68 18.57
C GLY A 355 9.25 25.92 18.79
N ILE A 356 8.66 25.37 17.73
CA ILE A 356 7.45 24.55 17.87
C ILE A 356 7.84 23.25 18.58
N ALA A 357 7.14 22.92 19.66
CA ALA A 357 7.38 21.74 20.48
C ALA A 357 6.84 20.46 19.79
N PRO A 358 7.43 19.28 20.04
CA PRO A 358 6.98 18.04 19.41
C PRO A 358 5.52 17.72 19.76
N GLU A 359 5.11 18.03 20.99
CA GLU A 359 3.75 17.78 21.48
C GLU A 359 2.70 18.58 20.70
N GLN A 360 3.04 19.80 20.25
CA GLN A 360 2.13 20.62 19.44
C GLN A 360 1.88 19.99 18.06
N ILE A 361 2.92 19.41 17.46
CA ILE A 361 2.83 18.75 16.15
C ILE A 361 2.08 17.42 16.27
N ILE A 362 2.37 16.64 17.31
CA ILE A 362 1.68 15.37 17.59
C ILE A 362 0.20 15.62 17.89
N GLY A 363 -0.12 16.58 18.75
CA GLY A 363 -1.48 16.99 19.06
C GLY A 363 -2.28 17.38 17.82
N TYR A 364 -1.67 18.19 16.94
CA TYR A 364 -2.28 18.54 15.67
C TYR A 364 -2.52 17.33 14.77
N CYS A 365 -1.53 16.43 14.61
CA CYS A 365 -1.69 15.22 13.82
C CYS A 365 -2.76 14.27 14.41
N ALA A 366 -2.86 14.18 15.74
CA ALA A 366 -3.88 13.38 16.44
C ALA A 366 -5.29 13.92 16.17
N TRP A 367 -5.46 15.24 16.12
CA TRP A 367 -6.70 15.89 15.72
C TRP A 367 -7.05 15.65 14.25
N LEU A 368 -6.07 15.70 13.34
CA LEU A 368 -6.27 15.31 11.94
C LEU A 368 -6.71 13.85 11.81
N LEU A 369 -6.14 12.96 12.63
CA LEU A 369 -6.51 11.54 12.71
C LEU A 369 -7.83 11.28 13.45
N ARG A 370 -8.50 12.32 13.96
CA ARG A 370 -9.73 12.21 14.77
C ARG A 370 -9.55 11.38 16.06
N VAL A 371 -8.31 11.17 16.52
CA VAL A 371 -8.01 10.54 17.80
C VAL A 371 -8.30 11.51 18.96
N ARG A 372 -8.14 12.81 18.71
CA ARG A 372 -8.50 13.88 19.64
C ARG A 372 -9.53 14.82 18.98
N PRO A 373 -10.44 15.41 19.76
CA PRO A 373 -11.43 16.37 19.25
C PRO A 373 -10.82 17.75 18.94
N THR A 374 -9.71 18.10 19.59
CA THR A 374 -9.01 19.38 19.46
C THR A 374 -7.49 19.15 19.29
N PRO A 375 -6.74 20.07 18.66
CA PRO A 375 -5.29 19.94 18.44
C PRO A 375 -4.47 20.39 19.65
N GLU A 376 -4.87 19.95 20.84
CA GLU A 376 -4.12 20.21 22.08
C GLU A 376 -2.78 19.48 22.06
N PRO A 377 -1.69 20.11 22.56
CA PRO A 377 -0.40 19.46 22.64
C PRO A 377 -0.45 18.17 23.46
N CYS A 378 0.07 17.08 22.91
CA CYS A 378 0.23 15.81 23.61
C CYS A 378 1.39 15.00 23.05
N THR A 379 1.88 14.04 23.81
CA THR A 379 2.87 13.06 23.35
C THR A 379 2.21 11.93 22.58
N ALA A 380 2.97 11.22 21.74
CA ALA A 380 2.44 10.08 20.99
C ALA A 380 2.02 8.92 21.93
N ALA A 381 2.72 8.74 23.05
CA ALA A 381 2.45 7.68 24.02
C ALA A 381 1.09 7.85 24.73
N GLU A 382 0.68 9.09 25.01
CA GLU A 382 -0.62 9.40 25.63
C GLU A 382 -1.81 9.00 24.76
N LEU A 383 -1.61 8.85 23.44
CA LEU A 383 -2.66 8.51 22.48
C LEU A 383 -2.86 6.99 22.34
N VAL A 384 -1.91 6.18 22.82
CA VAL A 384 -1.91 4.71 22.62
C VAL A 384 -3.12 4.01 23.26
N PRO A 385 -3.49 4.27 24.53
CA PRO A 385 -4.52 3.49 25.21
C PRO A 385 -5.91 3.60 24.57
N ASP A 386 -6.24 4.78 24.04
CA ASP A 386 -7.57 5.10 23.51
C ASP A 386 -7.63 5.06 21.98
N PHE A 387 -6.56 4.60 21.32
CA PHE A 387 -6.49 4.61 19.86
C PHE A 387 -7.53 3.68 19.22
N SER A 388 -8.35 4.25 18.35
CA SER A 388 -9.31 3.53 17.51
C SER A 388 -9.40 4.18 16.14
N TRP A 389 -9.59 3.35 15.10
CA TRP A 389 -9.88 3.82 13.75
C TRP A 389 -11.32 4.29 13.58
N ALA A 390 -12.22 3.96 14.51
CA ALA A 390 -13.66 4.19 14.36
C ALA A 390 -14.04 5.67 14.10
N PRO A 391 -13.47 6.67 14.83
CA PRO A 391 -13.79 8.07 14.57
C PRO A 391 -13.38 8.52 13.16
N LEU A 392 -12.18 8.11 12.71
CA LEU A 392 -11.72 8.43 11.36
C LEU A 392 -12.55 7.69 10.32
N ARG A 393 -12.87 6.41 10.51
CA ARG A 393 -13.77 5.66 9.62
C ARG A 393 -15.13 6.34 9.46
N ALA A 394 -15.69 6.87 10.55
CA ALA A 394 -16.98 7.57 10.51
C ALA A 394 -16.91 8.91 9.74
N ASP A 395 -15.77 9.60 9.75
CA ASP A 395 -15.58 10.90 9.09
C ASP A 395 -14.13 11.08 8.60
N HIS A 396 -13.90 10.79 7.32
CA HIS A 396 -12.59 10.75 6.66
C HIS A 396 -12.49 11.58 5.36
N PRO A 397 -13.04 12.81 5.27
CA PRO A 397 -12.78 13.67 4.12
C PRO A 397 -11.29 14.05 4.09
N ASP A 398 -10.77 14.28 2.88
CA ASP A 398 -9.49 14.96 2.73
C ASP A 398 -9.56 16.32 3.43
N ARG A 399 -8.45 16.73 4.04
CA ARG A 399 -8.40 17.98 4.81
C ARG A 399 -7.44 18.96 4.16
N ALA A 400 -7.94 20.16 3.85
CA ALA A 400 -7.08 21.29 3.57
C ALA A 400 -6.54 21.86 4.90
N LEU A 401 -5.24 22.18 4.94
CA LEU A 401 -4.67 23.00 5.99
C LEU A 401 -5.16 24.43 5.79
N ASP A 402 -6.24 24.79 6.47
CA ASP A 402 -6.87 26.10 6.39
C ASP A 402 -6.41 26.98 7.58
N PRO A 403 -5.64 28.06 7.34
CA PRO A 403 -5.24 28.98 8.40
C PRO A 403 -6.41 29.76 9.01
N SER A 404 -7.58 29.77 8.36
CA SER A 404 -8.80 30.42 8.86
C SER A 404 -9.70 29.51 9.71
N ASP A 405 -9.42 28.20 9.76
CA ASP A 405 -10.11 27.28 10.67
C ASP A 405 -9.81 27.69 12.12
N PRO A 406 -10.83 27.95 12.97
CA PRO A 406 -10.63 28.35 14.37
C PRO A 406 -9.89 27.30 15.21
N LEU A 407 -9.83 26.05 14.75
CA LEU A 407 -9.06 24.99 15.39
C LEU A 407 -7.64 24.88 14.82
N THR A 408 -7.30 25.53 13.70
CA THR A 408 -5.91 25.55 13.22
C THR A 408 -5.03 26.27 14.24
N PRO A 409 -3.98 25.61 14.78
CA PRO A 409 -3.10 26.26 15.75
C PRO A 409 -2.44 27.51 15.17
N SER A 410 -2.29 28.56 15.99
CA SER A 410 -1.69 29.84 15.56
C SER A 410 -0.33 29.67 14.90
N TRP A 411 0.54 28.80 15.45
CA TRP A 411 1.85 28.52 14.88
C TRP A 411 1.79 27.94 13.46
N LEU A 412 0.73 27.20 13.13
CA LEU A 412 0.53 26.63 11.81
C LEU A 412 -0.04 27.68 10.87
N ALA A 413 -1.00 28.49 11.34
CA ALA A 413 -1.52 29.63 10.58
C ALA A 413 -0.40 30.61 10.18
N ASP A 414 0.51 30.90 11.11
CA ASP A 414 1.69 31.74 10.87
C ASP A 414 2.64 31.09 9.86
N ALA A 415 2.84 29.77 9.92
CA ALA A 415 3.68 29.04 8.97
C ALA A 415 3.07 28.94 7.57
N LEU A 416 1.74 28.97 7.45
CA LEU A 416 1.00 28.93 6.19
C LEU A 416 0.85 30.31 5.52
N SER A 417 0.96 31.38 6.30
CA SER A 417 0.80 32.77 5.82
C SER A 417 2.06 33.38 5.20
N VAL A 418 3.16 32.61 5.14
CA VAL A 418 4.48 32.97 4.58
C VAL A 418 4.75 32.12 3.36
#